data_AF-A0A7K2M8Y7-F1
#
_entry.id   AF-A0A7K2M8Y7-F1
#
_cell.length_a   1.000
_cell.length_b   1.000
_cell.length_c   1.000
_cell.angle_alpha   90.00
_cell.angle_beta   90.00
_cell.angle_gamma   90.00
#
_symmetry.space_group_name_H-M   'P 1'
#
loop_
_entity.id
_entity.type
_entity.pdbx_description
1 polymer ?
#
loop_
_entity_poly.entity_id
_entity_poly.type
_entity_poly.pdbx_seq_one_letter_code
_entity_poly.pdbx_strand_id
1 'polypeptide(L)'
;RVLAVDRDPLTAAVARANAGALGLADLIEVREADVTEVDTAPYDAVFVDPARRGGRGRIFDPEAYSPPLSWAVEAALRAPRAALKVAPGIPHEAVPPQAEAEWISDGGDVKEAVLWFGAEPGLVRATLLPGPHSLRGRGLPDPEVRPVGRYLYEPDGAVVRAHLVAEVADALDGGLIDATIAYVTADALRPTPYATAYEITDRLPFNVKKLKALLREREVGVLTVKKRGSAVEPEELRRKVLPKPYGRAAVTVFLTRVAGAPAMLLGHPAG
;
A
#
# COMPACT_ATOMS: atom_id res chain seq x y z
N ARG A 1 -26.63 2.80 -17.86
CA ARG A 1 -27.43 3.63 -16.92
C ARG A 1 -26.97 3.30 -15.51
N VAL A 2 -27.01 4.26 -14.58
CA VAL A 2 -26.53 4.13 -13.20
C VAL A 2 -27.63 4.61 -12.25
N LEU A 3 -27.89 3.85 -11.19
CA LEU A 3 -28.55 4.36 -9.99
C LEU A 3 -27.47 4.69 -8.96
N ALA A 4 -27.28 5.98 -8.66
CA ALA A 4 -26.41 6.45 -7.60
C ALA A 4 -27.24 6.68 -6.34
N VAL A 5 -26.90 5.98 -5.25
CA VAL A 5 -27.62 6.06 -3.97
C VAL A 5 -26.70 6.64 -2.92
N ASP A 6 -27.18 7.67 -2.22
CA ASP A 6 -26.53 8.21 -1.02
C ASP A 6 -27.59 8.62 -0.01
N ARG A 7 -27.35 8.42 1.29
CA ARG A 7 -28.29 8.84 2.33
C ARG A 7 -28.13 10.32 2.71
N ASP A 8 -27.00 10.92 2.35
CA ASP A 8 -26.71 12.32 2.65
C ASP A 8 -27.35 13.23 1.59
N PRO A 9 -28.31 14.09 1.97
CA PRO A 9 -29.04 14.93 1.01
C PRO A 9 -28.12 15.87 0.23
N LEU A 10 -27.06 16.38 0.90
CA LEU A 10 -26.10 17.29 0.28
C LEU A 10 -25.24 16.57 -0.77
N THR A 11 -24.75 15.38 -0.46
CA THR A 11 -23.95 14.56 -1.37
C THR A 11 -24.78 14.14 -2.58
N ALA A 12 -26.04 13.75 -2.38
CA ALA A 12 -26.98 13.49 -3.47
C ALA A 12 -27.22 14.74 -4.35
N ALA A 13 -27.39 15.92 -3.75
CA ALA A 13 -27.55 17.17 -4.50
C ALA A 13 -26.29 17.52 -5.32
N VAL A 14 -25.10 17.36 -4.75
CA VAL A 14 -23.81 17.57 -5.44
C VAL A 14 -23.66 16.56 -6.60
N ALA A 15 -24.00 15.29 -6.39
CA ALA A 15 -23.95 14.28 -7.43
C ALA A 15 -24.88 14.62 -8.62
N ARG A 16 -26.10 15.10 -8.36
CA ARG A 16 -27.03 15.57 -9.41
C ARG A 16 -26.46 16.75 -10.19
N ALA A 17 -25.93 17.74 -9.48
CA ALA A 17 -25.33 18.92 -10.11
C ALA A 17 -24.13 18.54 -11.00
N ASN A 18 -23.27 17.65 -10.51
CA ASN A 18 -22.13 17.14 -11.27
C ASN A 18 -22.57 16.34 -12.50
N ALA A 19 -23.58 15.47 -12.37
CA ALA A 19 -24.13 14.73 -13.51
C ALA A 19 -24.69 15.69 -14.58
N GLY A 20 -25.39 16.75 -14.18
CA GLY A 20 -25.87 17.79 -15.09
C GLY A 20 -24.73 18.55 -15.78
N ALA A 21 -23.74 19.02 -15.02
CA ALA A 21 -22.59 19.75 -15.55
C ALA A 21 -21.74 18.93 -16.52
N LEU A 22 -21.68 17.60 -16.33
CA LEU A 22 -20.97 16.67 -17.20
C LEU A 22 -21.83 16.17 -18.39
N GLY A 23 -23.10 16.57 -18.50
CA GLY A 23 -24.01 16.11 -19.56
C GLY A 23 -24.45 14.64 -19.41
N LEU A 24 -24.40 14.10 -18.19
CA LEU A 24 -24.70 12.69 -17.87
C LEU A 24 -26.07 12.48 -17.19
N ALA A 25 -26.90 13.53 -17.09
CA ALA A 25 -28.16 13.49 -16.35
C ALA A 25 -29.13 12.38 -16.84
N ASP A 26 -29.15 12.07 -18.13
CA ASP A 26 -30.02 11.01 -18.70
C ASP A 26 -29.51 9.58 -18.42
N LEU A 27 -28.25 9.47 -17.94
CA LEU A 27 -27.56 8.21 -17.68
C LEU A 27 -27.49 7.88 -16.18
N ILE A 28 -27.62 8.88 -15.30
CA ILE A 28 -27.45 8.76 -13.85
C ILE A 28 -28.72 9.22 -13.13
N GLU A 29 -29.46 8.27 -12.56
CA GLU A 29 -30.50 8.57 -11.57
C GLU A 29 -29.83 8.69 -10.19
N VAL A 30 -30.05 9.79 -9.49
CA VAL A 30 -29.54 9.97 -8.12
C VAL A 30 -30.70 9.87 -7.13
N ARG A 31 -30.62 8.91 -6.22
CA ARG A 31 -31.60 8.64 -5.19
C ARG A 31 -31.04 8.94 -3.81
N GLU A 32 -31.76 9.74 -3.05
CA GLU A 32 -31.48 9.97 -1.65
C GLU A 32 -32.16 8.86 -0.84
N ALA A 33 -31.39 7.89 -0.35
CA ALA A 33 -31.89 6.76 0.41
C ALA A 33 -30.76 6.07 1.18
N ASP A 34 -31.10 5.30 2.22
CA ASP A 34 -30.18 4.29 2.73
C ASP A 34 -30.05 3.17 1.69
N VAL A 35 -28.83 2.89 1.25
CA VAL A 35 -28.57 1.87 0.22
C VAL A 35 -29.00 0.47 0.68
N THR A 36 -29.04 0.22 1.99
CA THR A 36 -29.49 -1.07 2.55
C THR A 36 -30.99 -1.33 2.32
N GLU A 37 -31.75 -0.31 1.97
CA GLU A 37 -33.19 -0.38 1.66
C GLU A 37 -33.46 -0.47 0.14
N VAL A 38 -32.42 -0.44 -0.69
CA VAL A 38 -32.52 -0.48 -2.15
C VAL A 38 -32.30 -1.89 -2.67
N ASP A 39 -33.23 -2.40 -3.47
CA ASP A 39 -33.05 -3.67 -4.18
C ASP A 39 -31.99 -3.53 -5.28
N THR A 40 -30.88 -4.25 -5.11
CA THR A 40 -29.76 -4.28 -6.05
C THR A 40 -29.86 -5.41 -7.08
N ALA A 41 -30.79 -6.36 -6.92
CA ALA A 41 -30.91 -7.52 -7.81
C ALA A 41 -31.18 -7.18 -9.30
N PRO A 42 -31.88 -6.09 -9.66
CA PRO A 42 -32.12 -5.77 -11.06
C PRO A 42 -30.90 -5.24 -11.83
N TYR A 43 -29.75 -5.02 -11.19
CA TYR A 43 -28.59 -4.37 -11.80
C TYR A 43 -27.51 -5.37 -12.23
N ASP A 44 -26.92 -5.14 -13.41
CA ASP A 44 -25.83 -5.97 -13.95
C ASP A 44 -24.51 -5.82 -13.17
N ALA A 45 -24.34 -4.71 -12.46
CA ALA A 45 -23.15 -4.41 -11.68
C ALA A 45 -23.46 -3.61 -10.42
N VAL A 46 -22.71 -3.87 -9.35
CA VAL A 46 -22.77 -3.14 -8.08
C VAL A 46 -21.40 -2.57 -7.72
N PHE A 47 -21.35 -1.27 -7.40
CA PHE A 47 -20.18 -0.64 -6.79
C PHE A 47 -20.56 -0.11 -5.42
N VAL A 48 -19.76 -0.42 -4.40
CA VAL A 48 -19.96 0.09 -3.04
C VAL A 48 -18.67 0.69 -2.52
N ASP A 49 -18.72 1.93 -2.03
CA ASP A 49 -17.64 2.57 -1.28
C ASP A 49 -18.16 2.96 0.11
N PRO A 50 -18.16 2.01 1.07
CA PRO A 50 -18.66 2.29 2.40
C PRO A 50 -17.91 3.42 3.09
N ALA A 51 -18.65 4.27 3.82
CA ALA A 51 -18.06 5.30 4.64
C ALA A 51 -17.26 4.67 5.80
N ARG A 52 -16.03 5.15 6.00
CA ARG A 52 -15.03 4.58 6.94
C ARG A 52 -14.56 5.60 7.97
N ARG A 53 -15.24 6.74 8.03
CA ARG A 53 -14.96 7.84 8.95
C ARG A 53 -16.25 8.17 9.70
N GLY A 54 -16.17 8.19 11.01
CA GLY A 54 -17.22 8.73 11.87
C GLY A 54 -16.72 9.98 12.60
N GLY A 55 -17.56 10.56 13.48
CA GLY A 55 -17.18 11.71 14.32
C GLY A 55 -15.96 11.47 15.24
N ARG A 56 -15.51 10.21 15.39
CA ARG A 56 -14.36 9.80 16.20
C ARG A 56 -13.09 9.45 15.40
N GLY A 57 -13.10 9.65 14.08
CA GLY A 57 -11.94 9.40 13.21
C GLY A 57 -12.06 8.14 12.35
N ARG A 58 -10.93 7.47 12.10
CA ARG A 58 -10.82 6.34 11.16
C ARG A 58 -11.39 5.06 11.76
N ILE A 59 -12.24 4.38 11.01
CA ILE A 59 -12.83 3.09 11.37
C ILE A 59 -11.94 1.99 10.79
N PHE A 60 -11.51 1.05 11.65
CA PHE A 60 -10.65 -0.06 11.25
C PHE A 60 -11.43 -1.36 11.06
N ASP A 61 -12.43 -1.61 11.91
CA ASP A 61 -13.33 -2.75 11.80
C ASP A 61 -14.22 -2.61 10.54
N PRO A 62 -14.11 -3.51 9.54
CA PRO A 62 -14.93 -3.46 8.34
C PRO A 62 -16.44 -3.58 8.59
N GLU A 63 -16.85 -4.20 9.69
CA GLU A 63 -18.27 -4.31 10.05
C GLU A 63 -18.83 -3.01 10.63
N ALA A 64 -17.96 -2.09 11.08
CA ALA A 64 -18.34 -0.76 11.52
C ALA A 64 -18.38 0.26 10.35
N TYR A 65 -18.18 -0.19 9.11
CA TYR A 65 -18.40 0.65 7.93
C TYR A 65 -19.89 0.96 7.75
N SER A 66 -20.20 1.94 6.89
CA SER A 66 -21.59 2.29 6.55
C SER A 66 -21.76 2.30 5.03
N PRO A 67 -22.40 1.28 4.43
CA PRO A 67 -22.92 0.06 5.06
C PRO A 67 -21.80 -0.89 5.57
N PRO A 68 -22.10 -1.85 6.46
CA PRO A 68 -21.13 -2.86 6.89
C PRO A 68 -20.55 -3.66 5.72
N LEU A 69 -19.30 -4.12 5.84
CA LEU A 69 -18.67 -4.92 4.78
C LEU A 69 -19.47 -6.19 4.47
N SER A 70 -20.00 -6.89 5.47
CA SER A 70 -20.87 -8.06 5.28
C SER A 70 -22.05 -7.79 4.33
N TRP A 71 -22.77 -6.68 4.52
CA TRP A 71 -23.84 -6.27 3.62
C TRP A 71 -23.33 -6.01 2.21
N ALA A 72 -22.20 -5.31 2.07
CA ALA A 72 -21.63 -5.00 0.77
C ALA A 72 -21.19 -6.26 0.00
N VAL A 73 -20.65 -7.26 0.73
CA VAL A 73 -20.31 -8.58 0.18
C VAL A 73 -21.56 -9.34 -0.25
N GLU A 74 -22.64 -9.34 0.54
CA GLU A 74 -23.90 -9.97 0.15
C GLU A 74 -24.50 -9.35 -1.11
N ALA A 75 -24.47 -8.01 -1.23
CA ALA A 75 -24.91 -7.32 -2.42
C ALA A 75 -24.03 -7.68 -3.64
N ALA A 76 -22.71 -7.73 -3.45
CA ALA A 76 -21.75 -8.10 -4.50
C ALA A 76 -21.94 -9.53 -5.01
N LEU A 77 -22.22 -10.48 -4.12
CA LEU A 77 -22.44 -11.90 -4.48
C LEU A 77 -23.72 -12.13 -5.29
N ARG A 78 -24.70 -11.22 -5.21
CA ARG A 78 -25.97 -11.31 -5.96
C ARG A 78 -25.89 -10.69 -7.36
N ALA A 79 -24.88 -9.85 -7.61
CA ALA A 79 -24.69 -9.18 -8.89
C ALA A 79 -23.76 -9.97 -9.82
N PRO A 80 -23.97 -9.93 -11.15
CA PRO A 80 -23.04 -10.54 -12.12
C PRO A 80 -21.60 -9.99 -12.03
N ARG A 81 -21.47 -8.70 -11.70
CA ARG A 81 -20.21 -8.00 -11.49
C ARG A 81 -20.31 -7.12 -10.26
N ALA A 82 -19.25 -7.04 -9.45
CA ALA A 82 -19.20 -6.03 -8.41
C ALA A 82 -17.79 -5.56 -8.09
N ALA A 83 -17.70 -4.38 -7.48
CA ALA A 83 -16.47 -3.80 -7.00
C ALA A 83 -16.72 -3.13 -5.64
N LEU A 84 -16.04 -3.62 -4.61
CA LEU A 84 -16.15 -3.08 -3.26
C LEU A 84 -14.86 -2.34 -2.93
N LYS A 85 -14.95 -1.03 -2.76
CA LYS A 85 -13.82 -0.23 -2.33
C LYS A 85 -13.65 -0.36 -0.82
N VAL A 86 -12.48 -0.78 -0.38
CA VAL A 86 -12.16 -1.01 1.05
C VAL A 86 -10.86 -0.31 1.44
N ALA A 87 -10.59 -0.24 2.75
CA ALA A 87 -9.38 0.40 3.24
C ALA A 87 -8.14 -0.43 2.85
N PRO A 88 -7.00 0.20 2.54
CA PRO A 88 -5.75 -0.53 2.27
C PRO A 88 -5.31 -1.49 3.40
N GLY A 89 -5.78 -1.23 4.63
CA GLY A 89 -5.49 -2.04 5.80
C GLY A 89 -6.59 -3.04 6.14
N ILE A 90 -7.45 -3.42 5.19
CA ILE A 90 -8.42 -4.50 5.39
C ILE A 90 -7.68 -5.77 5.84
N PRO A 91 -8.17 -6.48 6.88
CA PRO A 91 -7.63 -7.79 7.25
C PRO A 91 -7.77 -8.77 6.08
N HIS A 92 -6.75 -9.56 5.78
CA HIS A 92 -6.79 -10.50 4.65
C HIS A 92 -7.86 -11.58 4.84
N GLU A 93 -8.12 -11.97 6.09
CA GLU A 93 -9.19 -12.89 6.48
C GLU A 93 -10.60 -12.36 6.22
N ALA A 94 -10.76 -11.04 6.04
CA ALA A 94 -12.03 -10.42 5.67
C ALA A 94 -12.28 -10.40 4.16
N VAL A 95 -11.29 -10.80 3.35
CA VAL A 95 -11.43 -10.89 1.89
C VAL A 95 -12.18 -12.19 1.53
N PRO A 96 -13.34 -12.12 0.87
CA PRO A 96 -14.07 -13.32 0.46
C PRO A 96 -13.31 -14.10 -0.63
N PRO A 97 -13.34 -15.45 -0.61
CA PRO A 97 -12.64 -16.26 -1.60
C PRO A 97 -13.19 -16.11 -3.02
N GLN A 98 -14.41 -15.59 -3.18
CA GLN A 98 -15.04 -15.29 -4.47
C GLN A 98 -14.47 -14.02 -5.12
N ALA A 99 -13.77 -13.19 -4.35
CA ALA A 99 -13.23 -11.93 -4.83
C ALA A 99 -11.81 -12.09 -5.38
N GLU A 100 -11.50 -11.32 -6.40
CA GLU A 100 -10.13 -10.86 -6.66
C GLU A 100 -9.86 -9.65 -5.76
N ALA A 101 -8.73 -9.63 -5.05
CA ALA A 101 -8.34 -8.52 -4.20
C ALA A 101 -7.19 -7.73 -4.82
N GLU A 102 -7.38 -6.43 -4.97
CA GLU A 102 -6.39 -5.53 -5.55
C GLU A 102 -6.03 -4.41 -4.58
N TRP A 103 -4.74 -4.18 -4.35
CA TRP A 103 -4.24 -2.98 -3.67
C TRP A 103 -3.68 -1.99 -4.68
N ILE A 104 -4.08 -0.72 -4.56
CA ILE A 104 -3.75 0.33 -5.52
C ILE A 104 -2.89 1.40 -4.84
N SER A 105 -1.69 1.60 -5.37
CA SER A 105 -0.78 2.70 -5.02
C SER A 105 -0.86 3.79 -6.08
N ASP A 106 -0.81 5.05 -5.65
CA ASP A 106 -0.70 6.22 -6.53
C ASP A 106 0.44 7.10 -6.03
N GLY A 107 1.48 7.25 -6.86
CA GLY A 107 2.68 8.01 -6.52
C GLY A 107 3.48 7.45 -5.34
N GLY A 108 3.36 6.15 -5.05
CA GLY A 108 4.00 5.49 -3.91
C GLY A 108 3.16 5.44 -2.64
N ASP A 109 1.96 6.02 -2.66
CA ASP A 109 1.01 5.97 -1.55
C ASP A 109 -0.12 4.97 -1.85
N VAL A 110 -0.30 3.98 -0.98
CA VAL A 110 -1.45 3.06 -1.08
C VAL A 110 -2.74 3.81 -0.76
N LYS A 111 -3.58 4.02 -1.77
CA LYS A 111 -4.83 4.80 -1.64
C LYS A 111 -5.99 3.92 -1.20
N GLU A 112 -6.12 2.75 -1.80
CA GLU A 112 -7.26 1.84 -1.56
C GLU A 112 -6.93 0.38 -1.84
N ALA A 113 -7.84 -0.48 -1.40
CA ALA A 113 -7.97 -1.82 -1.94
C ALA A 113 -9.38 -1.99 -2.54
N VAL A 114 -9.51 -2.87 -3.51
CA VAL A 114 -10.78 -3.17 -4.19
C VAL A 114 -10.99 -4.67 -4.23
N LEU A 115 -12.19 -5.11 -3.85
CA LEU A 115 -12.62 -6.49 -3.97
C LEU A 115 -13.53 -6.63 -5.19
N TRP A 116 -13.06 -7.35 -6.20
CA TRP A 116 -13.73 -7.52 -7.48
C TRP A 116 -14.46 -8.86 -7.55
N PHE A 117 -15.75 -8.83 -7.89
CA PHE A 117 -16.60 -10.02 -8.04
C PHE A 117 -16.97 -10.24 -9.51
N GLY A 118 -17.07 -11.51 -9.89
CA GLY A 118 -17.17 -11.93 -11.29
C GLY A 118 -15.85 -11.85 -12.06
N ALA A 119 -14.74 -11.46 -11.40
CA ALA A 119 -13.39 -11.39 -11.95
C ALA A 119 -12.67 -12.75 -11.81
N GLU A 120 -11.45 -12.78 -11.25
CA GLU A 120 -10.70 -14.01 -11.01
C GLU A 120 -10.67 -14.38 -9.51
N PRO A 121 -11.59 -15.23 -9.02
CA PRO A 121 -11.70 -15.56 -7.61
C PRO A 121 -10.37 -16.02 -6.98
N GLY A 122 -10.01 -15.44 -5.83
CA GLY A 122 -8.80 -15.76 -5.09
C GLY A 122 -7.52 -15.12 -5.63
N LEU A 123 -7.57 -14.41 -6.77
CA LEU A 123 -6.43 -13.66 -7.25
C LEU A 123 -6.13 -12.48 -6.30
N VAL A 124 -4.85 -12.23 -6.07
CA VAL A 124 -4.36 -11.04 -5.37
C VAL A 124 -3.47 -10.23 -6.30
N ARG A 125 -3.65 -8.91 -6.32
CA ARG A 125 -2.96 -7.98 -7.23
C ARG A 125 -2.48 -6.71 -6.52
N ALA A 126 -1.36 -6.18 -6.97
CA ALA A 126 -0.91 -4.83 -6.63
C ALA A 126 -0.79 -3.98 -7.90
N THR A 127 -1.43 -2.83 -7.94
CA THR A 127 -1.40 -1.90 -9.07
C THR A 127 -0.78 -0.58 -8.65
N LEU A 128 0.15 -0.06 -9.47
CA LEU A 128 0.90 1.16 -9.21
C LEU A 128 0.57 2.21 -10.28
N LEU A 129 0.08 3.36 -9.82
CA LEU A 129 -0.25 4.52 -10.64
C LEU A 129 0.75 5.67 -10.40
N PRO A 130 0.97 6.54 -11.41
CA PRO A 130 0.53 6.39 -12.79
C PRO A 130 1.34 5.32 -13.53
N GLY A 131 0.71 4.55 -14.40
CA GLY A 131 1.38 3.57 -15.26
C GLY A 131 0.60 2.27 -15.44
N PRO A 132 0.99 1.42 -16.40
CA PRO A 132 0.35 0.13 -16.64
C PRO A 132 0.93 -0.98 -15.75
N HIS A 133 1.28 -0.66 -14.50
CA HIS A 133 1.99 -1.57 -13.60
C HIS A 133 1.01 -2.32 -12.73
N SER A 134 0.86 -3.62 -12.98
CA SER A 134 -0.03 -4.49 -12.24
C SER A 134 0.61 -5.85 -12.00
N LEU A 135 0.99 -6.09 -10.75
CA LEU A 135 1.64 -7.30 -10.29
C LEU A 135 0.59 -8.27 -9.79
N ARG A 136 0.47 -9.42 -10.45
CA ARG A 136 -0.47 -10.49 -10.10
C ARG A 136 0.24 -11.56 -9.28
N GLY A 137 -0.40 -12.04 -8.22
CA GLY A 137 0.10 -13.15 -7.43
C GLY A 137 0.09 -14.47 -8.20
N ARG A 138 1.20 -15.21 -8.12
CA ARG A 138 1.38 -16.56 -8.67
C ARG A 138 1.36 -17.64 -7.59
N GLY A 139 1.23 -17.25 -6.31
CA GLY A 139 1.25 -18.19 -5.18
C GLY A 139 2.65 -18.70 -4.85
N LEU A 140 3.68 -17.86 -5.07
CA LEU A 140 5.05 -18.20 -4.68
C LEU A 140 5.18 -18.37 -3.16
N PRO A 141 6.08 -19.25 -2.68
CA PRO A 141 6.40 -19.35 -1.26
C PRO A 141 7.08 -18.07 -0.75
N ASP A 142 7.11 -17.92 0.57
CA ASP A 142 7.86 -16.84 1.21
C ASP A 142 9.34 -16.86 0.76
N PRO A 143 9.93 -15.70 0.40
CA PRO A 143 11.31 -15.69 -0.08
C PRO A 143 12.28 -16.03 1.03
N GLU A 144 13.37 -16.70 0.66
CA GLU A 144 14.40 -17.06 1.61
C GLU A 144 15.07 -15.83 2.23
N VAL A 145 15.41 -15.94 3.52
CA VAL A 145 16.26 -14.96 4.19
C VAL A 145 17.71 -15.20 3.79
N ARG A 146 18.37 -14.16 3.30
CA ARG A 146 19.77 -14.20 2.85
C ARG A 146 20.58 -13.04 3.44
N PRO A 147 21.92 -13.14 3.45
CA PRO A 147 22.76 -11.99 3.79
C PRO A 147 22.45 -10.80 2.89
N VAL A 148 22.54 -9.59 3.44
CA VAL A 148 22.39 -8.35 2.68
C VAL A 148 23.35 -8.38 1.49
N GLY A 149 22.84 -8.15 0.29
CA GLY A 149 23.59 -8.01 -0.96
C GLY A 149 24.03 -6.58 -1.22
N ARG A 150 24.46 -6.29 -2.45
CA ARG A 150 24.87 -4.92 -2.84
C ARG A 150 23.69 -3.95 -2.90
N TYR A 151 22.52 -4.45 -3.27
CA TYR A 151 21.31 -3.65 -3.42
C TYR A 151 20.24 -4.03 -2.41
N LEU A 152 19.53 -3.02 -1.94
CA LEU A 152 18.33 -3.13 -1.11
C LEU A 152 17.17 -2.50 -1.88
N TYR A 153 16.06 -3.22 -1.97
CA TYR A 153 14.84 -2.79 -2.60
C TYR A 153 13.78 -2.60 -1.52
N GLU A 154 13.14 -1.44 -1.53
CA GLU A 154 11.96 -1.12 -0.74
C GLU A 154 10.74 -1.32 -1.63
N PRO A 155 10.00 -2.44 -1.50
CA PRO A 155 8.78 -2.66 -2.27
C PRO A 155 7.74 -1.59 -2.01
N ASP A 156 6.97 -1.25 -3.04
CA ASP A 156 5.84 -0.33 -2.93
C ASP A 156 4.82 -0.83 -1.88
N GLY A 157 4.14 0.11 -1.22
CA GLY A 157 3.18 -0.23 -0.18
C GLY A 157 2.06 -1.16 -0.66
N ALA A 158 1.62 -1.07 -1.90
CA ALA A 158 0.59 -1.96 -2.47
C ALA A 158 1.12 -3.37 -2.63
N VAL A 159 2.37 -3.54 -3.06
CA VAL A 159 3.04 -4.86 -3.10
C VAL A 159 3.10 -5.49 -1.71
N VAL A 160 3.51 -4.70 -0.71
CA VAL A 160 3.58 -5.17 0.67
C VAL A 160 2.19 -5.54 1.19
N ARG A 161 1.18 -4.71 0.97
CA ARG A 161 -0.19 -4.94 1.45
C ARG A 161 -0.89 -6.10 0.75
N ALA A 162 -0.60 -6.31 -0.53
CA ALA A 162 -1.08 -7.45 -1.31
C ALA A 162 -0.31 -8.75 -1.02
N HIS A 163 0.67 -8.74 -0.12
CA HIS A 163 1.54 -9.90 0.18
C HIS A 163 2.29 -10.43 -1.07
N LEU A 164 2.63 -9.55 -2.02
CA LEU A 164 3.31 -9.90 -3.27
C LEU A 164 4.82 -9.64 -3.23
N VAL A 165 5.41 -9.55 -2.03
CA VAL A 165 6.86 -9.36 -1.88
C VAL A 165 7.64 -10.53 -2.50
N ALA A 166 7.08 -11.74 -2.49
CA ALA A 166 7.69 -12.89 -3.12
C ALA A 166 7.84 -12.74 -4.64
N GLU A 167 6.84 -12.17 -5.30
CA GLU A 167 6.89 -11.88 -6.74
C GLU A 167 8.00 -10.89 -7.09
N VAL A 168 8.20 -9.88 -6.24
CA VAL A 168 9.29 -8.90 -6.40
C VAL A 168 10.65 -9.53 -6.12
N ALA A 169 10.77 -10.37 -5.09
CA ALA A 169 12.03 -11.05 -4.78
C ALA A 169 12.47 -12.00 -5.90
N ASP A 170 11.54 -12.81 -6.43
CA ASP A 170 11.78 -13.71 -7.56
C ASP A 170 12.26 -12.95 -8.81
N ALA A 171 11.56 -11.87 -9.19
CA ALA A 171 11.93 -11.05 -10.35
C ALA A 171 13.30 -10.37 -10.20
N LEU A 172 13.74 -10.14 -8.96
CA LEU A 172 15.02 -9.50 -8.66
C LEU A 172 16.17 -10.50 -8.46
N ASP A 173 15.93 -11.81 -8.54
CA ASP A 173 16.89 -12.85 -8.13
C ASP A 173 17.41 -12.59 -6.70
N GLY A 174 16.46 -12.17 -5.85
CA GLY A 174 16.69 -11.64 -4.51
C GLY A 174 16.13 -12.52 -3.41
N GLY A 175 16.22 -12.03 -2.19
CA GLY A 175 15.62 -12.64 -1.00
C GLY A 175 15.36 -11.59 0.07
N LEU A 176 14.82 -12.00 1.21
CA LEU A 176 14.60 -11.11 2.34
C LEU A 176 15.88 -10.93 3.17
N ILE A 177 16.01 -9.78 3.82
CA ILE A 177 17.07 -9.55 4.83
C ILE A 177 16.67 -10.07 6.22
N ASP A 178 15.36 -10.25 6.44
CA ASP A 178 14.73 -10.71 7.68
C ASP A 178 13.32 -11.23 7.34
N ALA A 179 12.90 -12.33 7.96
CA ALA A 179 11.62 -12.98 7.64
C ALA A 179 10.38 -12.11 7.95
N THR A 180 10.54 -11.09 8.80
CA THR A 180 9.44 -10.22 9.26
C THR A 180 9.40 -8.86 8.57
N ILE A 181 10.34 -8.59 7.67
CA ILE A 181 10.57 -7.26 7.11
C ILE A 181 10.55 -7.34 5.58
N ALA A 182 9.62 -6.61 4.97
CA ALA A 182 9.50 -6.49 3.52
C ALA A 182 10.58 -5.57 2.92
N TYR A 183 11.86 -5.92 3.08
CA TYR A 183 12.94 -5.42 2.26
C TYR A 183 13.53 -6.59 1.48
N VAL A 184 13.67 -6.41 0.17
CA VAL A 184 14.30 -7.39 -0.71
C VAL A 184 15.76 -6.99 -0.92
N THR A 185 16.67 -7.95 -0.90
CA THR A 185 18.08 -7.71 -1.21
C THR A 185 18.53 -8.55 -2.40
N ALA A 186 19.42 -7.99 -3.21
CA ALA A 186 20.02 -8.67 -4.36
C ALA A 186 21.47 -8.23 -4.56
N ASP A 187 22.24 -9.02 -5.31
CA ASP A 187 23.64 -8.74 -5.60
C ASP A 187 23.83 -7.85 -6.84
N ALA A 188 22.87 -7.88 -7.77
CA ALA A 188 22.86 -7.07 -8.98
C ALA A 188 21.68 -6.08 -9.00
N LEU A 189 21.89 -4.92 -9.61
CA LEU A 189 20.81 -3.96 -9.87
C LEU A 189 19.95 -4.48 -11.02
N ARG A 190 18.64 -4.59 -10.78
CA ARG A 190 17.64 -4.93 -11.78
C ARG A 190 16.52 -3.90 -11.70
N PRO A 191 16.14 -3.27 -12.82
CA PRO A 191 15.05 -2.30 -12.81
C PRO A 191 13.72 -2.99 -12.50
N THR A 192 12.90 -2.35 -11.67
CA THR A 192 11.55 -2.80 -11.37
C THR A 192 10.68 -1.59 -11.03
N PRO A 193 9.41 -1.52 -11.50
CA PRO A 193 8.49 -0.49 -11.05
C PRO A 193 7.95 -0.75 -9.63
N TYR A 194 8.12 -1.97 -9.12
CA TYR A 194 7.46 -2.45 -7.89
C TYR A 194 8.27 -2.19 -6.61
N ALA A 195 9.46 -1.62 -6.72
CA ALA A 195 10.30 -1.29 -5.58
C ALA A 195 11.26 -0.14 -5.90
N THR A 196 11.61 0.66 -4.88
CA THR A 196 12.71 1.63 -4.98
C THR A 196 14.01 0.95 -4.59
N ALA A 197 15.02 1.02 -5.47
CA ALA A 197 16.33 0.42 -5.25
C ALA A 197 17.31 1.40 -4.59
N TYR A 198 18.18 0.85 -3.74
CA TYR A 198 19.26 1.56 -3.07
C TYR A 198 20.53 0.72 -3.12
N GLU A 199 21.65 1.33 -3.45
CA GLU A 199 22.97 0.71 -3.31
C GLU A 199 23.44 0.87 -1.87
N ILE A 200 23.74 -0.24 -1.21
CA ILE A 200 24.15 -0.27 0.20
C ILE A 200 25.67 -0.16 0.31
N THR A 201 26.13 0.88 0.99
CA THR A 201 27.55 1.14 1.25
C THR A 201 28.02 0.58 2.58
N ASP A 202 27.13 0.47 3.57
CA ASP A 202 27.49 0.03 4.92
C ASP A 202 26.40 -0.81 5.56
N ARG A 203 26.85 -1.77 6.39
CA ARG A 203 26.01 -2.67 7.16
C ARG A 203 26.52 -2.70 8.58
N LEU A 204 25.76 -2.14 9.51
CA LEU A 204 26.21 -1.93 10.88
C LEU A 204 25.15 -2.41 11.87
N PRO A 205 25.54 -2.98 13.01
CA PRO A 205 24.64 -3.10 14.15
C PRO A 205 24.09 -1.72 14.54
N PHE A 206 22.86 -1.68 15.07
CA PHE A 206 22.27 -0.41 15.51
C PHE A 206 23.15 0.32 16.53
N ASN A 207 23.68 1.50 16.16
CA ASN A 207 24.58 2.28 17.01
C ASN A 207 24.58 3.77 16.63
N VAL A 208 23.86 4.57 17.40
CA VAL A 208 23.70 6.02 17.17
C VAL A 208 25.04 6.78 17.15
N LYS A 209 26.01 6.40 17.99
CA LYS A 209 27.32 7.06 18.05
C LYS A 209 28.13 6.80 16.78
N LYS A 210 28.16 5.54 16.31
CA LYS A 210 28.84 5.17 15.05
C LYS A 210 28.18 5.85 13.85
N LEU A 211 26.85 5.89 13.79
CA LEU A 211 26.13 6.59 12.72
C LEU A 211 26.53 8.08 12.68
N LYS A 212 26.49 8.77 13.83
CA LYS A 212 26.89 10.18 13.90
C LYS A 212 28.34 10.42 13.45
N ALA A 213 29.27 9.53 13.80
CA ALA A 213 30.66 9.62 13.37
C ALA A 213 30.78 9.49 11.84
N LEU A 214 30.12 8.49 11.24
CA LEU A 214 30.12 8.27 9.79
C LEU A 214 29.51 9.44 9.02
N LEU A 215 28.38 10.00 9.49
CA LEU A 215 27.76 11.15 8.84
C LEU A 215 28.67 12.39 8.86
N ARG A 216 29.46 12.57 9.93
CA ARG A 216 30.43 13.66 10.03
C ARG A 216 31.63 13.43 9.10
N GLU A 217 32.17 12.22 9.10
CA GLU A 217 33.30 11.82 8.25
C GLU A 217 32.97 12.00 6.76
N ARG A 218 31.73 11.69 6.36
CA ARG A 218 31.26 11.82 4.98
C ARG A 218 30.66 13.18 4.63
N GLU A 219 30.80 14.17 5.51
CA GLU A 219 30.29 15.53 5.30
C GLU A 219 28.81 15.55 4.86
N VAL A 220 27.97 14.74 5.52
CA VAL A 220 26.55 14.61 5.18
C VAL A 220 25.80 15.87 5.57
N GLY A 221 25.06 16.44 4.61
CA GLY A 221 24.13 17.56 4.82
C GLY A 221 22.67 17.14 4.79
N VAL A 222 22.35 16.08 4.04
CA VAL A 222 20.98 15.59 3.85
C VAL A 222 20.91 14.13 4.29
N LEU A 223 20.09 13.85 5.30
CA LEU A 223 19.86 12.51 5.82
C LEU A 223 18.39 12.13 5.63
N THR A 224 18.16 11.09 4.85
CA THR A 224 16.88 10.40 4.77
C THR A 224 16.90 9.24 5.76
N VAL A 225 15.95 9.19 6.69
CA VAL A 225 15.84 8.10 7.67
C VAL A 225 14.61 7.27 7.33
N LYS A 226 14.81 6.01 6.95
CA LYS A 226 13.75 5.02 6.71
C LYS A 226 13.70 4.04 7.88
N LYS A 227 12.50 3.64 8.28
CA LYS A 227 12.31 2.65 9.36
C LYS A 227 11.38 1.52 8.92
N ARG A 228 11.74 0.28 9.25
CA ARG A 228 10.87 -0.90 9.16
C ARG A 228 11.33 -1.93 10.18
N GLY A 229 10.47 -2.28 11.14
CA GLY A 229 10.85 -3.18 12.24
C GLY A 229 11.75 -2.55 13.30
N SER A 230 11.76 -1.21 13.40
CA SER A 230 12.50 -0.45 14.41
C SER A 230 11.56 0.46 15.21
N ALA A 231 11.76 0.50 16.53
CA ALA A 231 11.01 1.39 17.44
C ALA A 231 11.56 2.83 17.47
N VAL A 232 12.64 3.11 16.73
CA VAL A 232 13.29 4.42 16.73
C VAL A 232 12.50 5.40 15.88
N GLU A 233 12.19 6.56 16.45
CA GLU A 233 11.52 7.62 15.69
C GLU A 233 12.51 8.34 14.74
N PRO A 234 12.21 8.43 13.42
CA PRO A 234 13.14 8.94 12.42
C PRO A 234 13.61 10.37 12.71
N GLU A 235 12.68 11.26 13.07
CA GLU A 235 12.97 12.65 13.37
C GLU A 235 13.77 12.83 14.67
N GLU A 236 13.53 11.98 15.67
CA GLU A 236 14.36 11.98 16.87
C GLU A 236 15.79 11.52 16.59
N LEU A 237 15.95 10.45 15.79
CA LEU A 237 17.28 10.00 15.41
C LEU A 237 18.00 11.08 14.60
N ARG A 238 17.34 11.65 13.60
CA ARG A 238 17.88 12.71 12.74
C ARG A 238 18.40 13.87 13.57
N ARG A 239 17.62 14.38 14.53
CA ARG A 239 18.05 15.46 15.44
C ARG A 239 19.29 15.08 16.27
N LYS A 240 19.43 13.82 16.68
CA LYS A 240 20.58 13.33 17.46
C LYS A 240 21.86 13.19 16.63
N VAL A 241 21.75 12.64 15.42
CA VAL A 241 22.91 12.28 14.58
C VAL A 241 23.31 13.36 13.58
N LEU A 242 22.38 14.24 13.20
CA LEU A 242 22.61 15.36 12.27
C LEU A 242 21.93 16.64 12.80
N PRO A 243 22.36 17.19 13.95
CA PRO A 243 21.80 18.42 14.51
C PRO A 243 22.06 19.66 13.64
N LYS A 244 23.07 19.59 12.77
CA LYS A 244 23.39 20.57 11.73
C LYS A 244 23.98 19.83 10.53
N PRO A 245 23.87 20.38 9.31
CA PRO A 245 24.59 19.85 8.15
C PRO A 245 26.10 19.79 8.42
N TYR A 246 26.73 18.65 8.10
CA TYR A 246 28.19 18.50 8.13
C TYR A 246 28.84 18.82 6.78
N GLY A 247 28.06 18.87 5.71
CA GLY A 247 28.48 19.26 4.37
C GLY A 247 27.32 19.18 3.38
N ARG A 248 27.57 18.71 2.15
CA ARG A 248 26.56 18.65 1.07
C ARG A 248 26.17 17.23 0.67
N ALA A 249 26.84 16.20 1.19
CA ALA A 249 26.54 14.82 0.82
C ALA A 249 25.13 14.40 1.29
N ALA A 250 24.50 13.50 0.55
CA ALA A 250 23.20 12.94 0.88
C ALA A 250 23.34 11.44 1.17
N VAL A 251 22.70 10.96 2.24
CA VAL A 251 22.71 9.54 2.63
C VAL A 251 21.31 9.12 3.05
N THR A 252 20.93 7.89 2.69
CA THR A 252 19.77 7.21 3.24
C THR A 252 20.22 6.19 4.28
N VAL A 253 19.62 6.22 5.47
CA VAL A 253 19.82 5.20 6.50
C VAL A 253 18.52 4.43 6.72
N PHE A 254 18.62 3.10 6.69
CA PHE A 254 17.54 2.16 6.96
C PHE A 254 17.72 1.61 8.37
N LEU A 255 16.79 1.95 9.27
CA LEU A 255 16.69 1.36 10.60
C LEU A 255 15.79 0.13 10.51
N THR A 256 16.38 -1.05 10.62
CA THR A 256 15.67 -2.29 10.36
C THR A 256 16.22 -3.48 11.15
N ARG A 257 15.79 -4.69 10.78
CA ARG A 257 16.31 -5.95 11.29
C ARG A 257 16.99 -6.70 10.16
N VAL A 258 18.08 -7.39 10.47
CA VAL A 258 18.75 -8.32 9.58
C VAL A 258 18.92 -9.61 10.36
N ALA A 259 18.33 -10.70 9.86
CA ALA A 259 18.33 -12.02 10.52
C ALA A 259 17.99 -11.93 12.03
N GLY A 260 16.93 -11.19 12.38
CA GLY A 260 16.41 -11.01 13.73
C GLY A 260 17.05 -9.88 14.55
N ALA A 261 18.23 -9.39 14.14
CA ALA A 261 19.01 -8.41 14.90
C ALA A 261 18.80 -6.97 14.41
N PRO A 262 18.67 -5.97 15.31
CA PRO A 262 18.59 -4.56 14.93
C PRO A 262 19.85 -4.08 14.18
N ALA A 263 19.64 -3.47 13.01
CA ALA A 263 20.69 -3.04 12.11
C ALA A 263 20.43 -1.64 11.55
N MET A 264 21.50 -1.03 11.06
CA MET A 264 21.49 0.17 10.23
C MET A 264 22.16 -0.17 8.90
N LEU A 265 21.44 0.02 7.80
CA LEU A 265 22.02 -0.04 6.45
C LEU A 265 22.12 1.38 5.92
N LEU A 266 23.28 1.75 5.37
CA LEU A 266 23.48 3.06 4.76
C LEU A 266 23.64 2.85 3.25
N GLY A 267 23.09 3.78 2.48
CA GLY A 267 23.14 3.70 1.04
C GLY A 267 22.54 4.92 0.37
N HIS A 268 22.49 4.87 -0.95
CA HIS A 268 21.98 5.94 -1.80
C HIS A 268 20.98 5.33 -2.79
N PRO A 269 20.00 6.10 -3.30
CA PRO A 269 19.13 5.63 -4.39
C PRO A 269 19.96 5.09 -5.55
N ALA A 270 19.54 3.95 -6.09
CA ALA A 270 20.16 3.30 -7.25
C ALA A 270 19.18 3.34 -8.43
N GLY A 271 19.43 4.22 -9.38
CA GLY A 271 18.52 4.47 -10.51
C GLY A 271 18.18 5.94 -10.66
#